data_AF-A0A1M2V767-F1
#
_entry.id   AF-A0A1M2V767-F1
#
_cell.length_a   1.000
_cell.length_b   1.000
_cell.length_c   1.000
_cell.angle_alpha   90.00
_cell.angle_beta   90.00
_cell.angle_gamma   90.00
#
_symmetry.space_group_name_H-M   'P 1'
#
loop_
_entity.id
_entity.type
_entity.pdbx_description
1 polymer ?
#
loop_
_entity_poly.entity_id
_entity_poly.type
_entity_poly.pdbx_seq_one_letter_code
_entity_poly.pdbx_strand_id
1 'polypeptide(L)'
;MANGAAMLFTQTTHHRYIEDLAIPRQWFKENAEQVLAIYGDEYSVSREDLYFVIGTLEAQEHALLVSQKHPPSGQVHFNVFSAAQTEQPWGQFSFSIERASPSFDGPNWDDKGRITEPLRTFKVSNRRRGGPWDTVLLSRLRFAPGDPEPTTF
;
A
#
# COMPACT_ATOMS: atom_id res chain seq x y z
N MET A 1 7.62 9.12 -19.28
CA MET A 1 6.50 8.29 -18.79
C MET A 1 6.34 8.58 -17.31
N ALA A 2 5.15 8.95 -16.85
CA ALA A 2 4.89 9.12 -15.42
C ALA A 2 4.66 7.73 -14.82
N ASN A 3 5.50 7.32 -13.87
CA ASN A 3 5.36 6.03 -13.22
C ASN A 3 4.54 6.21 -11.94
N GLY A 4 3.62 5.28 -11.71
CA GLY A 4 2.96 5.15 -10.41
C GLY A 4 3.98 4.75 -9.34
N ALA A 5 3.84 5.29 -8.15
CA ALA A 5 4.69 4.97 -7.00
C ALA A 5 3.83 4.78 -5.74
N ALA A 6 4.21 3.82 -4.92
CA ALA A 6 3.69 3.64 -3.57
C ALA A 6 4.86 3.55 -2.59
N MET A 7 4.79 4.29 -1.48
CA MET A 7 5.85 4.37 -0.48
C MET A 7 5.24 4.17 0.91
N LEU A 8 5.77 3.21 1.66
CA LEU A 8 5.40 2.94 3.04
C LEU A 8 6.58 3.31 3.95
N PHE A 9 6.31 4.14 4.94
CA PHE A 9 7.24 4.51 6.00
C PHE A 9 6.75 3.93 7.31
N THR A 10 7.65 3.28 8.05
CA THR A 10 7.37 2.64 9.33
C THR A 10 8.52 2.88 10.28
N GLN A 11 8.24 2.98 11.58
CA GLN A 11 9.31 3.08 12.58
C GLN A 11 9.71 1.71 13.11
N THR A 12 8.81 1.06 13.85
CA THR A 12 9.01 -0.29 14.38
C THR A 12 8.11 -1.26 13.64
N THR A 13 8.67 -2.38 13.18
CA THR A 13 7.91 -3.38 12.44
C THR A 13 8.07 -4.77 13.03
N HIS A 14 7.02 -5.59 12.86
CA HIS A 14 7.03 -6.99 13.21
C HIS A 14 6.54 -7.79 12.00
N HIS A 15 7.43 -8.62 11.45
CA HIS A 15 7.11 -9.45 10.30
C HIS A 15 6.79 -10.87 10.77
N ARG A 16 5.62 -11.38 10.39
CA ARG A 16 5.23 -12.78 10.59
C ARG A 16 5.02 -13.39 9.23
N TYR A 17 5.59 -14.55 8.97
CA TYR A 17 5.39 -15.24 7.71
C TYR A 17 5.60 -16.74 7.89
N ILE A 18 4.98 -17.51 7.00
CA ILE A 18 5.20 -18.94 6.88
C ILE A 18 6.32 -19.16 5.86
N GLU A 19 7.42 -19.77 6.30
CA GLU A 19 8.59 -20.05 5.45
C GLU A 19 8.31 -21.15 4.42
N ASP A 20 7.78 -22.29 4.89
CA ASP A 20 7.42 -23.40 4.03
C ASP A 20 5.95 -23.31 3.59
N LEU A 21 5.76 -23.01 2.31
CA LEU A 21 4.44 -22.84 1.70
C LEU A 21 3.85 -24.15 1.16
N ALA A 22 4.53 -25.30 1.25
CA ALA A 22 4.00 -26.56 0.73
C ALA A 22 2.69 -26.97 1.42
N ILE A 23 2.68 -26.96 2.75
CA ILE A 23 1.51 -27.34 3.56
C ILE A 23 0.37 -26.31 3.42
N PRO A 24 0.59 -24.99 3.62
CA PRO A 24 -0.47 -24.00 3.46
C PRO A 24 -1.10 -23.98 2.06
N ARG A 25 -0.28 -24.16 1.02
CA ARG A 25 -0.76 -24.20 -0.37
C ARG A 25 -1.66 -25.39 -0.62
N GLN A 26 -1.24 -26.58 -0.18
CA GLN A 26 -2.04 -27.79 -0.32
C GLN A 26 -3.35 -27.68 0.47
N TRP A 27 -3.28 -27.22 1.72
CA TRP A 27 -4.48 -26.99 2.53
C TRP A 27 -5.44 -26.01 1.86
N PHE A 28 -4.94 -24.88 1.36
CA PHE A 28 -5.78 -23.87 0.73
C PHE A 28 -6.46 -24.41 -0.52
N LYS A 29 -5.73 -25.19 -1.33
CA LYS A 29 -6.28 -25.86 -2.52
C LYS A 29 -7.38 -26.86 -2.16
N GLU A 30 -7.16 -27.71 -1.16
CA GLU A 30 -8.11 -28.77 -0.78
C GLU A 30 -9.39 -28.22 -0.13
N ASN A 31 -9.30 -27.07 0.55
CA ASN A 31 -10.40 -26.52 1.35
C ASN A 31 -11.15 -25.37 0.65
N ALA A 32 -10.64 -24.83 -0.46
CA ALA A 32 -11.25 -23.70 -1.16
C ALA A 32 -12.71 -23.96 -1.55
N GLU A 33 -13.01 -25.13 -2.13
CA GLU A 33 -14.37 -25.51 -2.53
C GLU A 33 -15.32 -25.59 -1.33
N GLN A 34 -14.84 -26.04 -0.17
CA GLN A 34 -15.65 -26.10 1.04
C GLN A 34 -15.96 -24.70 1.57
N VAL A 35 -15.01 -23.77 1.52
CA VAL A 35 -15.24 -22.36 1.89
C VAL A 35 -16.29 -21.74 0.96
N LEU A 36 -16.20 -21.98 -0.35
CA LEU A 36 -17.17 -21.49 -1.33
C LEU A 36 -18.56 -22.12 -1.14
N ALA A 37 -18.63 -23.39 -0.78
CA ALA A 37 -19.91 -24.03 -0.48
C ALA A 37 -20.64 -23.40 0.73
N ILE A 38 -19.91 -22.80 1.67
CA ILE A 38 -20.48 -22.16 2.86
C ILE A 38 -20.79 -20.68 2.61
N TYR A 39 -19.88 -19.95 1.96
CA TYR A 39 -19.92 -18.49 1.87
C TYR A 39 -20.11 -17.95 0.45
N GLY A 40 -19.92 -18.78 -0.58
CA GLY A 40 -19.90 -18.35 -1.97
C GLY A 40 -21.21 -17.71 -2.42
N ASP A 41 -22.34 -18.36 -2.13
CA ASP A 41 -23.66 -17.87 -2.55
C ASP A 41 -24.09 -16.64 -1.75
N GLU A 42 -23.92 -16.65 -0.43
CA GLU A 42 -24.35 -15.55 0.45
C GLU A 42 -23.60 -14.25 0.14
N TYR A 43 -22.30 -14.34 -0.13
CA TYR A 43 -21.43 -13.18 -0.31
C TYR A 43 -21.05 -12.93 -1.79
N SER A 44 -21.56 -13.75 -2.72
CA SER A 44 -21.19 -13.70 -4.14
C SER A 44 -19.67 -13.77 -4.37
N VAL A 45 -19.00 -14.63 -3.60
CA VAL A 45 -17.53 -14.78 -3.60
C VAL A 45 -17.17 -15.94 -4.52
N SER A 46 -16.25 -15.70 -5.46
CA SER A 46 -15.68 -16.76 -6.27
C SER A 46 -14.34 -17.24 -5.70
N ARG A 47 -13.80 -18.32 -6.25
CA ARG A 47 -12.51 -18.87 -5.83
C ARG A 47 -11.37 -17.84 -5.96
N GLU A 48 -11.43 -17.00 -6.99
CA GLU A 48 -10.47 -15.93 -7.26
C GLU A 48 -10.52 -14.82 -6.22
N ASP A 49 -11.58 -14.73 -5.42
CA ASP A 49 -11.72 -13.75 -4.35
C ASP A 49 -11.20 -14.29 -3.01
N LEU A 50 -10.87 -15.58 -2.93
CA LEU A 50 -10.29 -16.18 -1.74
C LEU A 50 -8.80 -15.83 -1.60
N TYR A 51 -8.43 -15.49 -0.37
CA TYR A 51 -7.05 -15.27 0.02
C TYR A 51 -6.68 -16.10 1.24
N PHE A 52 -5.55 -16.79 1.17
CA PHE A 52 -4.91 -17.37 2.34
C PHE A 52 -3.73 -16.49 2.74
N VAL A 53 -3.82 -15.82 3.89
CA VAL A 53 -2.76 -14.93 4.38
C VAL A 53 -1.61 -15.79 4.91
N ILE A 54 -0.45 -15.70 4.26
CA ILE A 54 0.79 -16.43 4.62
C ILE A 54 1.83 -15.54 5.28
N GLY A 55 1.63 -14.23 5.28
CA GLY A 55 2.49 -13.31 6.00
C GLY A 55 1.88 -11.93 6.20
N THR A 56 2.38 -11.24 7.20
CA THR A 56 1.94 -9.91 7.61
C THR A 56 3.14 -9.07 8.03
N LEU A 57 3.16 -7.81 7.62
CA LEU A 57 4.00 -6.79 8.24
C LEU A 57 3.12 -5.92 9.13
N GLU A 58 3.38 -5.94 10.43
CA GLU A 58 2.72 -5.09 11.41
C GLU A 58 3.61 -3.90 11.74
N ALA A 59 3.00 -2.73 11.95
CA ALA A 59 3.70 -1.52 12.35
C ALA A 59 2.87 -0.74 13.37
N GLN A 60 3.55 -0.20 14.38
CA GLN A 60 2.90 0.65 15.38
C GLN A 60 2.59 2.05 14.82
N GLU A 61 3.59 2.66 14.17
CA GLU A 61 3.45 3.92 13.45
C GLU A 61 3.77 3.70 11.97
N HIS A 62 2.86 4.13 11.09
CA HIS A 62 2.99 3.96 9.65
C HIS A 62 2.53 5.18 8.88
N ALA A 63 3.08 5.37 7.68
CA ALA A 63 2.64 6.38 6.74
C ALA A 63 2.73 5.84 5.32
N LEU A 64 1.62 5.92 4.58
CA LEU A 64 1.51 5.44 3.20
C LEU A 64 1.31 6.63 2.28
N LEU A 65 2.09 6.69 1.21
CA LEU A 65 1.91 7.60 0.09
C LEU A 65 1.66 6.78 -1.18
N VAL A 66 0.65 7.15 -1.94
CA VAL A 66 0.40 6.64 -3.30
C VAL A 66 0.37 7.82 -4.26
N SER A 67 1.14 7.74 -5.34
CA SER A 67 1.26 8.76 -6.36
C SER A 67 1.05 8.12 -7.73
N GLN A 68 0.05 8.57 -8.48
CA GLN A 68 -0.20 8.07 -9.84
C GLN A 68 0.69 8.75 -10.88
N LYS A 69 1.14 9.97 -10.60
CA LYS A 69 2.02 10.76 -11.48
C LYS A 69 3.17 11.33 -10.67
N HIS A 70 4.10 10.46 -10.27
CA HIS A 70 5.28 10.91 -9.54
C HIS A 70 6.23 11.68 -10.47
N PRO A 71 6.64 12.92 -10.15
CA PRO A 71 7.59 13.66 -10.98
C PRO A 71 8.95 12.95 -11.03
N PRO A 72 9.62 12.87 -12.20
CA PRO A 72 10.90 12.19 -12.33
C PRO A 72 12.01 12.71 -11.39
N SER A 73 12.00 14.00 -11.07
CA SER A 73 12.94 14.66 -10.15
C SER A 73 12.32 15.01 -8.79
N GLY A 74 11.10 14.57 -8.52
CA GLY A 74 10.40 14.87 -7.27
C GLY A 74 10.90 14.00 -6.13
N GLN A 75 11.32 14.62 -5.02
CA GLN A 75 11.64 13.89 -3.79
C GLN A 75 10.48 13.95 -2.80
N VAL A 76 10.29 12.84 -2.08
CA VAL A 76 9.34 12.73 -0.96
C VAL A 76 10.16 12.55 0.30
N HIS A 77 9.90 13.38 1.29
CA HIS A 77 10.45 13.21 2.63
C HIS A 77 9.31 13.00 3.62
N PHE A 78 9.48 12.02 4.50
CA PHE A 78 8.60 11.83 5.65
C PHE A 78 9.30 12.34 6.91
N ASN A 79 8.79 13.42 7.48
CA ASN A 79 9.37 14.07 8.65
C ASN A 79 8.70 13.54 9.91
N VAL A 80 9.45 12.85 10.76
CA VAL A 80 8.95 12.30 12.03
C VAL A 80 8.96 13.38 13.11
N PHE A 81 7.85 13.53 13.84
CA PHE A 81 7.76 14.48 14.94
C PHE A 81 8.34 13.88 16.23
N SER A 82 9.37 14.51 16.77
CA SER A 82 10.02 14.10 18.02
C SER A 82 9.07 14.12 19.23
N ALA A 83 8.11 15.06 19.23
CA ALA A 83 7.16 15.29 20.32
C ALA A 83 5.69 15.17 19.87
N ALA A 84 5.37 14.29 18.90
CA ALA A 84 3.98 14.02 18.56
C ALA A 84 3.21 13.55 19.80
N GLN A 85 2.06 14.18 20.08
CA GLN A 85 1.17 13.77 21.17
C GLN A 85 0.36 12.54 20.75
N THR A 86 -0.21 11.84 21.73
CA THR A 86 -1.16 10.75 21.46
C THR A 86 -2.31 11.28 20.61
N GLU A 87 -2.80 10.47 19.67
CA GLU A 87 -3.87 10.83 18.74
C GLU A 87 -3.52 11.93 17.72
N GLN A 88 -2.25 12.33 17.62
CA GLN A 88 -1.77 13.21 16.54
C GLN A 88 -0.94 12.41 15.54
N PRO A 89 -0.87 12.83 14.26
CA PRO A 89 0.01 12.21 13.28
C PRO A 89 1.45 12.11 13.80
N TRP A 90 2.10 10.97 13.60
CA TRP A 90 3.49 10.78 14.07
C TRP A 90 4.52 11.50 13.19
N GLY A 91 4.08 12.03 12.06
CA GLY A 91 4.91 12.79 11.14
C GLY A 91 4.09 13.39 10.01
N GLN A 92 4.78 13.93 9.01
CA GLN A 92 4.16 14.59 7.87
C GLN A 92 5.00 14.39 6.60
N PHE A 93 4.30 14.22 5.47
CA PHE A 93 4.92 14.25 4.15
C PHE A 93 5.28 15.67 3.72
N SER A 94 6.48 15.83 3.21
CA SER A 94 6.94 17.02 2.49
C SER A 94 7.47 16.62 1.12
N PHE A 95 7.29 17.51 0.14
CA PHE A 95 7.57 17.22 -1.25
C PHE A 95 8.46 18.30 -1.83
N SER A 96 9.61 17.90 -2.33
CA SER A 96 10.55 18.78 -3.01
C SER A 96 10.38 18.53 -4.51
N ILE A 97 9.75 19.47 -5.20
CA ILE A 97 9.74 19.48 -6.67
C ILE A 97 10.83 20.44 -7.08
N GLU A 98 11.90 19.96 -7.70
CA GLU A 98 12.76 20.83 -8.49
C GLU A 98 11.90 21.39 -9.62
N ARG A 99 11.37 22.60 -9.42
CA ARG A 99 10.84 23.37 -10.54
C ARG A 99 12.02 23.58 -11.46
N ALA A 100 12.00 22.97 -12.65
CA ALA A 100 12.79 23.48 -13.76
C ALA A 100 12.56 24.99 -13.78
N SER A 101 13.64 25.76 -13.66
CA SER A 101 13.60 27.22 -13.59
C SER A 101 12.67 27.73 -14.70
N PRO A 102 11.80 28.72 -14.44
CA PRO A 102 10.98 29.27 -15.51
C PRO A 102 11.94 29.84 -16.55
N SER A 103 12.01 29.21 -17.71
CA SER A 103 12.63 29.82 -18.89
C SER A 103 11.92 31.16 -19.08
N PHE A 104 12.68 32.23 -18.97
CA PHE A 104 12.24 33.60 -19.28
C PHE A 104 11.95 33.66 -20.78
N ASP A 105 10.78 33.18 -21.23
CA ASP A 105 10.36 33.43 -22.60
C ASP A 105 8.83 33.45 -22.73
N GLY A 106 8.28 34.66 -22.83
CA GLY A 106 7.00 34.99 -23.45
C GLY A 106 5.69 34.51 -22.80
N PRO A 107 4.56 35.23 -23.00
CA PRO A 107 3.24 34.75 -22.62
C PRO A 107 2.86 33.59 -23.55
N ASN A 108 2.97 32.37 -23.05
CA ASN A 108 2.54 31.17 -23.75
C ASN A 108 1.01 31.05 -23.70
N TRP A 109 0.35 31.31 -24.83
CA TRP A 109 -1.10 31.20 -25.01
C TRP A 109 -1.54 29.77 -25.38
N ASP A 110 -0.83 28.76 -24.90
CA ASP A 110 -1.32 27.38 -24.89
C ASP A 110 -1.96 27.11 -23.53
N ASP A 111 -3.29 27.03 -23.51
CA ASP A 111 -4.12 26.50 -22.42
C ASP A 111 -3.94 24.97 -22.27
N LYS A 112 -2.67 24.53 -22.24
CA LYS A 112 -2.18 23.24 -21.72
C LYS A 112 -1.37 23.46 -20.43
N GLY A 113 -1.56 24.62 -19.80
CA GLY A 113 -0.88 25.08 -18.60
C GLY A 113 -1.55 24.71 -17.28
N ARG A 114 -2.46 23.73 -17.25
CA ARG A 114 -2.77 23.08 -15.98
C ARG A 114 -1.58 22.21 -15.62
N ILE A 115 -0.69 22.77 -14.78
CA ILE A 115 0.13 21.99 -13.85
C ILE A 115 -0.87 21.08 -13.13
N THR A 116 -1.06 19.88 -13.66
CA THR A 116 -1.96 18.92 -13.03
C THR A 116 -1.22 18.56 -11.77
N GLU A 117 -1.71 19.03 -10.62
CA GLU A 117 -1.12 18.64 -9.34
C GLU A 117 -0.91 17.12 -9.37
N PRO A 118 0.28 16.63 -8.97
CA PRO A 118 0.54 15.20 -9.00
C PRO A 118 -0.59 14.52 -8.24
N LEU A 119 -1.33 13.62 -8.91
CA LEU A 119 -2.45 12.93 -8.31
C LEU A 119 -1.90 11.96 -7.26
N ARG A 120 -1.81 12.45 -6.03
CA ARG A 120 -1.22 11.76 -4.89
C ARG A 120 -2.18 11.80 -3.72
N THR A 121 -2.16 10.75 -2.93
CA THR A 121 -2.89 10.65 -1.67
C THR A 121 -1.98 10.02 -0.63
N PHE A 122 -2.15 10.39 0.63
CA PHE A 122 -1.39 9.81 1.71
C PHE A 122 -2.24 9.63 2.96
N LYS A 123 -1.80 8.68 3.79
CA LYS A 123 -2.35 8.44 5.12
C LYS A 123 -1.20 8.33 6.09
N VAL A 124 -1.32 9.01 7.23
CA VAL A 124 -0.37 8.92 8.34
C VAL A 124 -1.14 8.42 9.54
N SER A 125 -0.62 7.40 10.22
CA SER A 125 -1.22 6.93 11.46
C SER A 125 -1.08 7.98 12.56
N ASN A 126 -1.93 7.92 13.56
CA ASN A 126 -1.68 8.68 14.78
C ASN A 126 -0.64 7.96 15.62
N ARG A 127 0.10 8.72 16.44
CA ARG A 127 0.91 8.17 17.51
C ARG A 127 -0.02 7.57 18.56
N ARG A 128 0.19 6.30 18.88
CA ARG A 128 -0.61 5.57 19.88
C ARG A 128 0.16 5.41 21.17
N ARG A 129 -0.56 5.36 22.29
CA ARG A 129 0.00 5.00 23.60
C ARG A 129 -0.33 3.54 23.91
N GLY A 130 0.36 2.63 23.24
CA GLY A 130 0.11 1.19 23.31
C GLY A 130 -1.09 0.73 22.47
N GLY A 131 -1.47 -0.54 22.62
CA GLY A 131 -2.51 -1.20 21.81
C GLY A 131 -1.95 -2.13 20.73
N PRO A 132 -2.83 -2.81 19.96
CA PRO A 132 -2.41 -3.67 18.87
C PRO A 132 -1.75 -2.87 17.75
N TRP A 133 -0.75 -3.46 17.13
CA TRP A 133 -0.09 -2.89 15.95
C TRP A 133 -0.99 -3.07 14.73
N ASP A 134 -0.92 -2.14 13.79
CA ASP A 134 -1.70 -2.22 12.57
C ASP A 134 -0.98 -3.11 11.56
N THR A 135 -1.71 -4.02 10.90
CA THR A 135 -1.17 -4.76 9.75
C THR A 135 -1.15 -3.86 8.53
N VAL A 136 0.04 -3.56 8.02
CA VAL A 136 0.25 -2.60 6.92
C VAL A 136 0.54 -3.27 5.58
N LEU A 137 1.04 -4.51 5.59
CA LEU A 137 1.22 -5.32 4.39
C LEU A 137 0.80 -6.76 4.66
N LEU A 138 0.29 -7.43 3.63
CA LEU A 138 -0.07 -8.83 3.62
C LEU A 138 0.66 -9.54 2.49
N SER A 139 1.18 -10.73 2.78
CA SER A 139 1.57 -11.72 1.77
C SER A 139 0.51 -12.80 1.77
N ARG A 140 0.05 -13.21 0.57
CA ARG A 140 -1.09 -14.10 0.45
C ARG A 140 -0.95 -15.08 -0.71
N LEU A 141 -1.64 -16.21 -0.56
CA LEU A 141 -1.93 -17.11 -1.67
C LEU A 141 -3.30 -16.75 -2.27
N ARG A 142 -3.41 -16.84 -3.60
CA ARG A 142 -4.64 -16.60 -4.36
C ARG A 142 -4.69 -17.51 -5.59
N PHE A 143 -5.88 -17.90 -6.01
CA PHE A 143 -6.11 -18.51 -7.32
C PHE A 143 -6.13 -17.43 -8.42
N ALA A 144 -5.31 -17.60 -9.46
CA ALA A 144 -5.43 -16.79 -10.66
C ALA A 144 -6.68 -17.22 -11.46
N PRO A 145 -7.29 -16.35 -12.29
CA PRO A 145 -8.47 -16.70 -13.07
C PRO A 145 -8.22 -17.96 -13.91
N GLY A 146 -9.00 -19.01 -13.65
CA GLY A 146 -8.89 -20.31 -14.35
C GLY A 146 -7.72 -21.20 -13.90
N ASP A 147 -6.86 -20.75 -12.98
CA ASP A 147 -5.76 -21.56 -12.45
C ASP A 147 -6.24 -22.43 -11.27
N PRO A 148 -6.07 -23.76 -11.32
CA PRO A 148 -6.39 -24.63 -10.19
C PRO A 148 -5.40 -24.51 -9.03
N GLU A 149 -4.21 -23.94 -9.24
CA GLU A 149 -3.18 -23.81 -8.21
C GLU A 149 -3.16 -22.40 -7.60
N PRO A 150 -3.14 -22.28 -6.26
CA PRO A 150 -2.97 -20.98 -5.64
C PRO A 150 -1.49 -20.55 -5.71
N THR A 151 -1.24 -19.28 -6.02
CA THR A 151 0.09 -18.68 -6.16
C THR A 151 0.28 -17.50 -5.21
N THR A 152 1.53 -17.14 -4.94
CA THR A 152 1.90 -16.03 -4.04
C THR A 152 1.71 -14.69 -4.73
N PHE A 153 1.07 -13.74 -4.04
CA PHE A 153 0.85 -12.36 -4.48
C PHE A 153 1.23 -11.36 -3.40
#